data_AF-Q5C282-F1
#
_entry.id   AF-Q5C282-F1
#
_cell.length_a   1.000
_cell.length_b   1.000
_cell.length_c   1.000
_cell.angle_alpha   90.00
_cell.angle_beta   90.00
_cell.angle_gamma   90.00
#
_symmetry.space_group_name_H-M   'P 1'
#
loop_
_entity.id
_entity.type
_entity.pdbx_description
1 polymer ?
#
loop_
_entity_poly.entity_id
_entity_poly.type
_entity_poly.pdbx_seq_one_letter_code
_entity_poly.pdbx_strand_id
1 'polypeptide(L)'
;PTQFSQIESPLKFQSRCISIFMDKQKQNPSGFALGSIEGRVAIQYLNPTTPKDNFTFKCHRSNAPVNGYHEIFAVNDMAFHPVHGTLATVGSDGCYSFWDKDARTKLHSSDSPDQPLTCCVFDPKGQVFCYASGYDWSKGYQFADPSKPIKIMMRLCMEEMTPGRKS
;
A
#
# COMPACT_ATOMS: atom_id res chain seq x y z
N PRO A 1 18.70 4.83 21.53
CA PRO A 1 17.95 5.30 20.34
C PRO A 1 17.80 6.83 20.37
N THR A 2 18.14 7.52 19.29
CA THR A 2 17.97 8.97 19.12
C THR A 2 16.92 9.24 18.03
N GLN A 3 16.09 10.26 18.25
CA GLN A 3 15.11 10.70 17.26
C GLN A 3 15.84 11.24 16.03
N PHE A 4 15.49 10.75 14.83
CA PHE A 4 16.04 11.25 13.57
C PHE A 4 15.39 12.57 13.15
N SER A 5 14.04 12.64 13.18
CA SER A 5 13.27 13.83 12.82
C SER A 5 11.85 13.76 13.38
N GLN A 6 11.16 14.91 13.42
CA GLN A 6 9.71 14.99 13.66
C GLN A 6 9.06 15.65 12.44
N ILE A 7 8.04 15.00 11.89
CA ILE A 7 7.37 15.42 10.65
C ILE A 7 5.87 15.34 10.90
N GLU A 8 5.13 16.38 10.51
CA GLU A 8 3.67 16.34 10.50
C GLU A 8 3.18 15.43 9.36
N SER A 9 2.08 14.70 9.57
CA SER A 9 1.52 13.82 8.55
C SER A 9 1.35 14.59 7.22
N PRO A 10 1.95 14.12 6.11
CA PRO A 10 1.73 14.71 4.78
C PRO A 10 0.33 14.41 4.22
N LEU A 11 -0.49 13.65 4.96
CA LEU A 11 -1.85 13.26 4.59
C LEU A 11 -2.86 14.04 5.45
N LYS A 12 -3.93 14.50 4.81
CA LYS A 12 -5.00 15.31 5.43
C LYS A 12 -5.90 14.50 6.37
N PHE A 13 -6.01 13.20 6.15
CA PHE A 13 -6.87 12.30 6.93
C PHE A 13 -6.01 11.35 7.77
N GLN A 14 -6.67 10.68 8.72
CA GLN A 14 -6.03 9.77 9.67
C GLN A 14 -5.06 8.80 8.98
N SER A 15 -3.81 8.78 9.49
CA SER A 15 -2.79 7.81 9.12
C SER A 15 -3.16 6.42 9.63
N ARG A 16 -2.92 5.39 8.82
CA ARG A 16 -3.33 4.01 9.13
C ARG A 16 -2.18 3.01 9.10
N CYS A 17 -1.30 3.10 8.11
CA CYS A 17 -0.16 2.19 7.95
C CYS A 17 1.08 2.95 7.47
N ILE A 18 2.26 2.42 7.77
CA ILE A 18 3.56 3.00 7.40
C ILE A 18 4.54 1.89 7.03
N SER A 19 5.39 2.12 6.03
CA SER A 19 6.45 1.18 5.65
C SER A 19 7.71 1.92 5.21
N ILE A 20 8.87 1.50 5.72
CA ILE A 20 10.16 2.09 5.36
C ILE A 20 10.64 1.47 4.04
N PHE A 21 11.19 2.29 3.15
CA PHE A 21 11.92 1.81 1.98
C PHE A 21 13.41 2.12 2.07
N MET A 22 14.19 1.21 1.52
CA MET A 22 15.65 1.27 1.52
C MET A 22 16.16 1.92 0.23
N ASP A 23 17.34 2.53 0.30
CA ASP A 23 18.13 2.83 -0.89
C ASP A 23 18.59 1.52 -1.54
N LYS A 24 18.31 1.37 -2.84
CA LYS A 24 18.70 0.21 -3.66
C LYS A 24 20.21 -0.07 -3.60
N GLN A 25 21.03 0.96 -3.47
CA GLN A 25 22.50 0.84 -3.51
C GLN A 25 23.10 0.61 -2.13
N LYS A 26 22.70 1.43 -1.15
CA LYS A 26 23.35 1.47 0.17
C LYS A 26 22.69 0.60 1.23
N GLN A 27 21.51 0.04 0.95
CA GLN A 27 20.72 -0.73 1.92
C GLN A 27 20.50 0.01 3.25
N ASN A 28 20.48 1.35 3.19
CA ASN A 28 20.13 2.23 4.30
C ASN A 28 18.68 2.70 4.13
N PRO A 29 17.94 2.95 5.23
CA PRO A 29 16.62 3.57 5.15
C PRO A 29 16.70 4.91 4.39
N SER A 30 15.90 5.04 3.34
CA SER A 30 15.90 6.24 2.47
C SER A 30 14.64 7.08 2.64
N GLY A 31 13.58 6.50 3.19
CA GLY A 31 12.28 7.14 3.32
C GLY A 31 11.22 6.16 3.80
N PHE A 32 9.98 6.63 3.81
CA PHE A 32 8.82 5.83 4.17
C PHE A 32 7.63 6.13 3.27
N ALA A 33 6.78 5.13 3.09
CA ALA A 33 5.43 5.29 2.60
C ALA A 33 4.47 5.38 3.79
N LEU A 34 3.49 6.28 3.72
CA LEU A 34 2.45 6.46 4.74
C LEU A 34 1.09 6.33 4.05
N GLY A 35 0.20 5.48 4.57
CA GLY A 35 -1.16 5.28 4.07
C GLY A 35 -2.20 5.89 4.99
N SER A 36 -3.30 6.37 4.42
CA SER A 36 -4.43 6.93 5.19
C SER A 36 -5.75 6.20 4.93
N ILE A 37 -6.76 6.60 5.69
CA ILE A 37 -8.15 6.15 5.51
C ILE A 37 -8.84 6.69 4.25
N GLU A 38 -8.24 7.62 3.50
CA GLU A 38 -8.84 8.27 2.32
C GLU A 38 -8.34 7.72 0.97
N GLY A 39 -7.90 6.46 0.94
CA GLY A 39 -7.40 5.83 -0.30
C GLY A 39 -6.24 6.62 -0.90
N ARG A 40 -5.24 6.90 -0.07
CA ARG A 40 -4.07 7.70 -0.45
C ARG A 40 -2.82 7.21 0.27
N VAL A 41 -1.71 7.21 -0.46
CA VAL A 41 -0.38 6.97 0.09
C VAL A 41 0.51 8.18 -0.20
N ALA A 42 1.31 8.57 0.78
CA ALA A 42 2.40 9.52 0.64
C ALA A 42 3.74 8.78 0.58
N ILE A 43 4.62 9.19 -0.33
CA ILE A 43 6.03 8.80 -0.36
C ILE A 43 6.83 9.96 0.20
N GLN A 44 7.59 9.71 1.27
CA GLN A 44 8.42 10.70 1.96
C GLN A 44 9.86 10.21 2.03
N TYR A 45 10.78 10.92 1.39
CA TYR A 45 12.21 10.70 1.54
C TYR A 45 12.72 11.39 2.82
N LEU A 46 13.66 10.74 3.51
CA LEU A 46 14.29 11.32 4.70
C LEU A 46 15.19 12.51 4.35
N ASN A 47 15.86 12.44 3.19
CA ASN A 47 16.73 13.49 2.66
C ASN A 47 16.34 13.78 1.19
N PRO A 48 15.22 14.48 0.95
CA PRO A 48 14.81 14.82 -0.41
C PRO A 48 15.81 15.80 -1.04
N THR A 49 16.14 15.59 -2.31
CA THR A 49 16.99 16.53 -3.07
C THR A 49 16.15 17.68 -3.62
N THR A 50 14.89 17.39 -3.96
CA THR A 50 13.93 18.39 -4.42
C THR A 50 12.58 18.23 -3.72
N PRO A 51 11.78 19.31 -3.60
CA PRO A 51 10.42 19.19 -3.06
C PRO A 51 9.51 18.24 -3.85
N LYS A 52 9.83 17.98 -5.12
CA LYS A 52 9.06 17.07 -5.98
C LYS A 52 9.31 15.61 -5.65
N ASP A 53 10.37 15.27 -4.92
CA ASP A 53 10.71 13.89 -4.54
C ASP A 53 9.64 13.30 -3.61
N ASN A 54 9.07 14.14 -2.75
CA ASN A 54 7.95 13.79 -1.89
C ASN A 54 6.65 14.02 -2.66
N PHE A 55 5.78 13.01 -2.68
CA PHE A 55 4.52 13.08 -3.40
C PHE A 55 3.46 12.19 -2.76
N THR A 56 2.21 12.35 -3.20
CA THR A 56 1.12 11.45 -2.84
C THR A 56 0.44 10.90 -4.07
N PHE A 57 -0.19 9.73 -3.95
CA PHE A 57 -0.99 9.14 -5.02
C PHE A 57 -2.27 8.52 -4.45
N LYS A 58 -3.32 8.52 -5.28
CA LYS A 58 -4.61 7.91 -4.96
C LYS A 58 -4.54 6.40 -5.21
N CYS A 59 -5.14 5.62 -4.31
CA CYS A 59 -5.26 4.17 -4.38
C CYS A 59 -6.55 3.73 -3.68
N HIS A 60 -6.95 2.47 -3.81
CA HIS A 60 -8.14 1.91 -3.14
C HIS A 60 -9.40 2.78 -3.30
N ARG A 61 -9.76 3.02 -4.56
CA ARG A 61 -10.96 3.77 -4.97
C ARG A 61 -11.67 2.97 -6.04
N SER A 62 -13.00 3.05 -6.06
CA SER A 62 -13.81 2.46 -7.11
C SER A 62 -13.40 3.00 -8.49
N ASN A 63 -13.26 2.09 -9.47
CA ASN A 63 -12.89 2.43 -10.84
C ASN A 63 -13.96 3.29 -11.53
N ALA A 64 -15.23 2.98 -11.26
CA ALA A 64 -16.38 3.70 -11.78
C ALA A 64 -17.17 4.35 -10.63
N PRO A 65 -17.84 5.49 -10.87
CA PRO A 65 -18.72 6.09 -9.89
C PRO A 65 -19.90 5.17 -9.56
N VAL A 66 -20.22 5.02 -8.27
CA VAL A 66 -21.44 4.42 -7.77
C VAL A 66 -22.37 5.56 -7.38
N ASN A 67 -23.55 5.63 -7.98
CA ASN A 67 -24.51 6.73 -7.77
C ASN A 67 -23.90 8.13 -7.99
N GLY A 68 -22.97 8.26 -8.95
CA GLY A 68 -22.30 9.52 -9.26
C GLY A 68 -21.10 9.87 -8.38
N TYR A 69 -20.74 9.01 -7.40
CA TYR A 69 -19.60 9.22 -6.52
C TYR A 69 -18.58 8.09 -6.61
N HIS A 70 -17.29 8.43 -6.57
CA HIS A 70 -16.26 7.42 -6.35
C HIS A 70 -16.22 7.04 -4.88
N GLU A 71 -16.50 5.77 -4.58
CA GLU A 71 -16.21 5.20 -3.27
C GLU A 71 -14.71 5.21 -2.99
N ILE A 72 -14.35 5.59 -1.77
CA ILE A 72 -12.98 5.71 -1.28
C ILE A 72 -12.82 4.78 -0.08
N PHE A 73 -11.75 4.00 -0.07
CA PHE A 73 -11.50 2.96 0.92
C PHE A 73 -10.18 3.22 1.65
N ALA A 74 -10.05 2.67 2.87
CA ALA A 74 -8.82 2.84 3.64
C ALA A 74 -7.69 1.99 3.07
N VAL A 75 -6.46 2.50 3.18
CA VAL A 75 -5.23 1.70 2.94
C VAL A 75 -4.92 0.98 4.25
N ASN A 76 -5.25 -0.31 4.34
CA ASN A 76 -5.13 -1.07 5.58
C ASN A 76 -3.67 -1.40 5.91
N ASP A 77 -2.89 -1.79 4.92
CA ASP A 77 -1.49 -2.16 5.11
C ASP A 77 -0.68 -1.98 3.83
N MET A 78 0.64 -1.96 3.96
CA MET A 78 1.56 -1.84 2.84
C MET A 78 2.94 -2.45 3.13
N ALA A 79 3.59 -2.98 2.10
CA ALA A 79 4.91 -3.58 2.21
C ALA A 79 5.76 -3.26 0.98
N PHE A 80 7.04 -2.96 1.19
CA PHE A 80 8.01 -2.86 0.10
C PHE A 80 8.58 -4.24 -0.25
N HIS A 81 8.67 -4.51 -1.54
CA HIS A 81 9.30 -5.71 -2.08
C HIS A 81 10.80 -5.70 -1.78
N PRO A 82 11.35 -6.71 -1.08
CA PRO A 82 12.71 -6.66 -0.53
C PRO A 82 13.81 -6.60 -1.60
N VAL A 83 13.52 -7.08 -2.82
CA VAL A 83 14.49 -7.10 -3.93
C VAL A 83 14.30 -5.92 -4.90
N HIS A 84 13.07 -5.45 -5.08
CA HIS A 84 12.73 -4.50 -6.17
C HIS A 84 12.54 -3.08 -5.68
N GLY A 85 12.22 -2.89 -4.39
CA GLY A 85 11.86 -1.59 -3.84
C GLY A 85 10.53 -1.04 -4.37
N THR A 86 9.75 -1.87 -5.06
CA THR A 86 8.35 -1.61 -5.44
C THR A 86 7.44 -1.85 -4.24
N LEU A 87 6.25 -1.29 -4.26
CA LEU A 87 5.35 -1.22 -3.11
C LEU A 87 4.08 -2.04 -3.39
N ALA A 88 3.66 -2.84 -2.42
CA ALA A 88 2.30 -3.36 -2.35
C ALA A 88 1.46 -2.56 -1.38
N THR A 89 0.21 -2.29 -1.75
CA THR A 89 -0.82 -1.74 -0.86
C THR A 89 -2.03 -2.66 -0.85
N VAL A 90 -2.67 -2.81 0.31
CA VAL A 90 -3.92 -3.55 0.48
C VAL A 90 -4.96 -2.68 1.18
N GLY A 91 -6.24 -2.84 0.82
CA GLY A 91 -7.27 -1.90 1.27
C GLY A 91 -8.64 -2.49 1.57
N SER A 92 -9.51 -1.61 2.09
CA SER A 92 -10.90 -1.95 2.43
C SER A 92 -11.79 -2.22 1.22
N ASP A 93 -11.30 -1.95 0.01
CA ASP A 93 -11.92 -2.33 -1.26
C ASP A 93 -11.72 -3.82 -1.60
N GLY A 94 -10.98 -4.55 -0.77
CA GLY A 94 -10.60 -5.93 -1.00
C GLY A 94 -9.45 -6.08 -1.99
N CYS A 95 -8.96 -5.02 -2.61
CA CYS A 95 -7.94 -5.16 -3.64
C CYS A 95 -6.53 -5.04 -3.04
N TYR A 96 -5.56 -5.69 -3.67
CA TYR A 96 -4.17 -5.29 -3.57
C TYR A 96 -3.73 -4.56 -4.85
N SER A 97 -2.70 -3.72 -4.74
CA SER A 97 -2.08 -3.07 -5.90
C SER A 97 -0.58 -3.00 -5.72
N PHE A 98 0.15 -3.20 -6.82
CA PHE A 98 1.59 -3.07 -6.89
C PHE A 98 1.98 -1.77 -7.61
N TRP A 99 2.99 -1.09 -7.08
CA TRP A 99 3.37 0.26 -7.48
C TRP A 99 4.88 0.36 -7.62
N ASP A 100 5.32 1.08 -8.65
CA ASP A 100 6.68 1.60 -8.76
C ASP A 100 6.67 3.07 -8.32
N LYS A 101 7.22 3.34 -7.13
CA LYS A 101 7.31 4.71 -6.61
C LYS A 101 8.32 5.58 -7.35
N ASP A 102 9.31 4.98 -8.01
CA ASP A 102 10.37 5.70 -8.71
C ASP A 102 9.85 6.14 -10.09
N ALA A 103 9.18 5.23 -10.81
CA ALA A 103 8.49 5.53 -12.07
C ALA A 103 7.14 6.23 -11.88
N ARG A 104 6.60 6.24 -10.66
CA ARG A 104 5.27 6.75 -10.29
C ARG A 104 4.14 6.06 -11.08
N THR A 105 4.30 4.77 -11.32
CA THR A 105 3.34 3.95 -12.07
C THR A 105 2.73 2.88 -11.19
N LYS A 106 1.49 2.52 -11.52
CA LYS A 106 0.87 1.30 -11.04
C LYS A 106 1.35 0.14 -11.93
N LEU A 107 1.85 -0.92 -11.31
CA LEU A 107 2.31 -2.12 -12.01
C LEU A 107 1.19 -3.13 -12.19
N HIS A 108 0.39 -3.34 -11.14
CA HIS A 108 -0.66 -4.34 -11.12
C HIS A 108 -1.77 -3.95 -10.13
N SER A 109 -3.00 -4.42 -10.37
CA SER A 109 -4.10 -4.39 -9.41
C SER A 109 -4.83 -5.73 -9.47
N SER A 110 -5.18 -6.26 -8.31
CA SER A 110 -6.04 -7.45 -8.23
C SER A 110 -7.49 -7.10 -8.52
N ASP A 111 -8.27 -8.14 -8.81
CA ASP A 111 -9.71 -8.06 -8.68
C ASP A 111 -10.12 -7.94 -7.21
N SER A 112 -11.35 -7.47 -6.96
CA SER A 112 -11.91 -7.33 -5.61
C SER A 112 -12.45 -8.69 -5.12
N PRO A 113 -11.84 -9.30 -4.10
CA PRO A 113 -12.44 -10.37 -3.32
C PRO A 113 -13.59 -9.81 -2.47
N ASP A 114 -14.53 -10.68 -2.13
CA ASP A 114 -15.75 -10.41 -1.35
C ASP A 114 -15.52 -9.80 0.07
N GLN A 115 -14.28 -9.60 0.50
CA GLN A 115 -13.93 -9.03 1.81
C GLN A 115 -12.69 -8.13 1.75
N PRO A 116 -12.59 -7.11 2.63
CA PRO A 116 -11.39 -6.28 2.79
C PRO A 116 -10.10 -7.08 2.91
N LEU A 117 -8.99 -6.49 2.49
CA LEU A 117 -7.67 -7.01 2.79
C LEU A 117 -7.09 -6.27 3.98
N THR A 118 -6.72 -6.99 5.03
CA THR A 118 -6.41 -6.42 6.35
C THR A 118 -4.93 -6.24 6.61
N CYS A 119 -4.09 -7.13 6.08
CA CYS A 119 -2.63 -7.04 6.20
C CYS A 119 -1.93 -7.76 5.05
N CYS A 120 -0.65 -7.43 4.84
CA CYS A 120 0.17 -8.06 3.81
C CYS A 120 1.65 -8.10 4.16
N VAL A 121 2.38 -9.05 3.56
CA VAL A 121 3.83 -9.21 3.77
C VAL A 121 4.47 -9.95 2.59
N PHE A 122 5.76 -9.73 2.36
CA PHE A 122 6.56 -10.53 1.44
C PHE A 122 7.40 -11.55 2.20
N ASP A 123 7.67 -12.69 1.57
CA ASP A 123 8.76 -13.54 2.04
C ASP A 123 10.11 -12.83 1.88
N PRO A 124 11.16 -13.23 2.61
CA PRO A 124 12.46 -12.56 2.57
C PRO A 124 13.10 -12.48 1.18
N LYS A 125 12.74 -13.39 0.25
CA LYS A 125 13.25 -13.38 -1.13
C LYS A 125 12.36 -12.60 -2.09
N GLY A 126 11.18 -12.12 -1.67
CA GLY A 126 10.22 -11.42 -2.52
C GLY A 126 9.51 -12.31 -3.56
N GLN A 127 9.65 -13.63 -3.48
CA GLN A 127 8.98 -14.53 -4.40
C GLN A 127 7.48 -14.63 -4.13
N VAL A 128 7.08 -14.54 -2.85
CA VAL A 128 5.70 -14.74 -2.40
C VAL A 128 5.19 -13.49 -1.71
N PHE A 129 4.06 -12.99 -2.20
CA PHE A 129 3.23 -12.00 -1.54
C PHE A 129 2.12 -12.71 -0.77
N CYS A 130 2.05 -12.48 0.54
CA CYS A 130 1.01 -12.99 1.42
C CYS A 130 0.07 -11.85 1.82
N TYR A 131 -1.25 -12.12 1.83
CA TYR A 131 -2.25 -11.15 2.28
C TYR A 131 -3.42 -11.84 2.96
N ALA A 132 -4.00 -11.18 3.97
CA ALA A 132 -5.18 -11.66 4.67
C ALA A 132 -6.45 -10.98 4.15
N SER A 133 -7.51 -11.76 3.97
CA SER A 133 -8.84 -11.29 3.59
C SER A 133 -9.82 -11.57 4.72
N GLY A 134 -10.50 -10.53 5.18
CA GLY A 134 -11.42 -10.57 6.32
C GLY A 134 -11.96 -9.19 6.63
N TYR A 135 -13.04 -9.11 7.41
CA TYR A 135 -13.65 -7.82 7.75
C TYR A 135 -12.71 -6.94 8.61
N ASP A 136 -12.54 -5.68 8.20
CA ASP A 136 -11.60 -4.72 8.79
C ASP A 136 -12.28 -3.64 9.67
N TRP A 137 -13.56 -3.85 9.98
CA TRP A 137 -14.40 -2.93 10.74
C TRP A 137 -14.66 -1.57 10.09
N SER A 138 -14.31 -1.38 8.81
CA SER A 138 -14.42 -0.09 8.13
C SER A 138 -15.85 0.46 8.04
N LYS A 139 -16.87 -0.39 8.19
CA LYS A 139 -18.30 -0.02 8.25
C LYS A 139 -18.95 -0.31 9.62
N GLY A 140 -18.17 -0.61 10.65
CA GLY A 140 -18.67 -0.89 12.01
C GLY A 140 -19.36 -2.26 12.17
N TYR A 141 -19.92 -2.49 13.36
CA TYR A 141 -20.45 -3.82 13.75
C TYR A 141 -21.61 -4.32 12.89
N GLN A 142 -22.39 -3.41 12.29
CA GLN A 142 -23.57 -3.75 11.48
C GLN A 142 -23.23 -4.54 10.20
N PHE A 143 -21.98 -4.43 9.74
CA PHE A 143 -21.48 -5.13 8.55
C PHE A 143 -20.55 -6.29 8.90
N ALA A 144 -20.37 -6.57 10.20
CA ALA A 144 -19.62 -7.74 10.63
C ALA A 144 -20.49 -9.00 10.41
N ASP A 145 -19.99 -9.92 9.61
CA ASP A 145 -20.64 -11.21 9.34
C ASP A 145 -19.74 -12.35 9.83
N PRO A 146 -20.01 -12.94 11.01
CA PRO A 146 -19.23 -14.05 11.55
C PRO A 146 -19.26 -15.33 10.70
N SER A 147 -20.20 -15.44 9.75
CA SER A 147 -20.29 -16.59 8.85
C SER A 147 -19.29 -16.54 7.69
N LYS A 148 -18.75 -15.35 7.37
CA LYS A 148 -17.74 -15.20 6.32
C LYS A 148 -16.37 -15.69 6.81
N PRO A 149 -15.71 -16.61 6.08
CA PRO A 149 -14.41 -17.14 6.49
C PRO A 149 -13.31 -16.10 6.29
N ILE A 150 -12.38 -16.03 7.25
CA ILE A 150 -11.11 -15.32 7.12
C ILE A 150 -10.15 -16.19 6.30
N LYS A 151 -9.45 -15.60 5.34
CA LYS A 151 -8.52 -16.31 4.46
C LYS A 151 -7.13 -15.68 4.51
N ILE A 152 -6.10 -16.52 4.42
CA ILE A 152 -4.73 -16.09 4.15
C ILE A 152 -4.39 -16.61 2.76
N MET A 153 -4.01 -15.70 1.88
CA MET A 153 -3.73 -15.98 0.47
C MET A 153 -2.24 -15.77 0.19
N MET A 154 -1.70 -16.53 -0.75
CA MET A 154 -0.32 -16.42 -1.21
C MET A 154 -0.30 -16.28 -2.73
N ARG A 155 0.60 -15.46 -3.25
CA ARG A 155 0.76 -15.21 -4.69
C ARG A 155 2.24 -15.13 -5.05
N LEU A 156 2.62 -15.80 -6.15
CA LEU A 156 3.92 -15.56 -6.78
C LEU A 156 3.90 -14.18 -7.46
N CYS A 157 4.74 -13.25 -7.02
CA CYS A 157 4.64 -11.83 -7.39
C CYS A 157 5.87 -11.25 -8.08
N MET A 158 6.96 -12.01 -8.22
CA MET A 158 8.25 -11.49 -8.70
C MET A 158 8.14 -10.75 -10.04
N GLU A 159 7.51 -11.36 -11.03
CA GLU A 159 7.37 -10.76 -12.36
C GLU A 159 6.49 -9.50 -12.33
N GLU A 160 5.38 -9.54 -11.58
CA GLU A 160 4.41 -8.44 -11.49
C GLU A 160 4.94 -7.22 -10.72
N MET A 161 5.97 -7.43 -9.89
CA MET A 161 6.61 -6.39 -9.09
C MET A 161 7.91 -5.90 -9.69
N THR A 162 8.30 -6.39 -10.86
CA THR A 162 9.49 -5.92 -11.57
C THR A 162 9.24 -4.50 -12.11
N PRO A 163 10.09 -3.50 -11.77
CA PRO A 163 10.00 -2.16 -12.34
C PRO A 163 10.04 -2.18 -13.87
N GLY A 164 9.25 -1.31 -14.50
CA GLY A 164 9.33 -1.10 -15.94
C GLY A 164 10.73 -0.62 -16.36
N ARG A 165 11.20 -1.02 -17.54
CA ARG A 165 12.42 -0.42 -18.12
C ARG A 165 12.17 1.08 -18.30
N LYS A 166 13.06 1.92 -17.75
CA LYS A 166 13.03 3.36 -18.02
C LYS A 166 13.19 3.54 -19.54
N SER A 167 12.17 4.09 -20.20
CA SER A 167 12.24 4.58 -21.57
C SER A 167 13.07 5.85 -21.63
#